data_AF-A0A924RE33-F1
#
_entry.id   AF-A0A924RE33-F1
#
_cell.length_a   1.000
_cell.length_b   1.000
_cell.length_c   1.000
_cell.angle_alpha   90.00
_cell.angle_beta   90.00
_cell.angle_gamma   90.00
#
_symmetry.space_group_name_H-M   'P 1'
#
loop_
_entity.id
_entity.type
_entity.pdbx_description
1 polymer ?
#
loop_
_entity_poly.entity_id
_entity_poly.type
_entity_poly.pdbx_seq_one_letter_code
_entity_poly.pdbx_strand_id
1 'polypeptide(L)'
;GLGFAAGRDLGTFLKTRDKDDAGTANPVVHGPGVKAIITGSSQSGRYIRTMLHLGFNRAEAGGRAFDGALPHIGGGLIAMNIRWAMVGRAWGSAVDHRYPAYDFPFSYARQADPLTGRTQGVLDRCSADNTCPKIFHAATALEIWEGRQGLGFTDPLGTRDVADPANVRSFILASTQHGPAALPLPAKAPFGVCTQQGNPTPHVWTMRALLHNFTQWVRDDRTPPAGIVPRIADSTLVAPDQVRFPEVPATNYGGTERPAMRMLMRNNPLHVYDRGPQYNPADSSGIETIIPPRERPGSYGVLVLQVDADGNDIGGVRPVNVQVPIGTYTGWNLHRDDLFADVPCTLTGSFVPFAATKAERMAAGDPRLSLEERFPNKAAYVNAVREATDRLITARMLLPEDGFRLITEAEAGGIRSAP
;
A
#
# COMPACT_ATOMS: atom_id res chain seq x y z
N GLY A 1 6.66 23.07 10.24
CA GLY A 1 6.89 23.39 8.82
C GLY A 1 8.33 23.18 8.38
N LEU A 2 9.30 23.47 9.26
CA LEU A 2 10.73 23.45 8.92
C LEU A 2 11.23 22.16 8.25
N GLY A 3 10.75 20.98 8.67
CA GLY A 3 11.14 19.73 8.02
C GLY A 3 10.70 19.59 6.55
N PHE A 4 9.58 20.21 6.17
CA PHE A 4 9.15 20.26 4.76
C PHE A 4 9.98 21.26 3.96
N ALA A 5 10.27 22.43 4.53
CA ALA A 5 11.16 23.43 3.92
C ALA A 5 12.56 22.85 3.68
N ALA A 6 13.14 22.19 4.69
CA ALA A 6 14.45 21.57 4.58
C ALA A 6 14.51 20.51 3.46
N GLY A 7 13.49 19.66 3.33
CA GLY A 7 13.43 18.66 2.25
C GLY A 7 13.28 19.28 0.87
N ARG A 8 12.45 20.32 0.73
CA ARG A 8 12.34 21.13 -0.50
C ARG A 8 13.67 21.76 -0.88
N ASP A 9 14.35 22.39 0.07
CA ASP A 9 15.59 23.15 -0.19
C ASP A 9 16.75 22.22 -0.52
N LEU A 10 16.84 21.09 0.18
CA LEU A 10 17.78 20.02 -0.18
C LEU A 10 17.52 19.49 -1.59
N GLY A 11 16.27 19.19 -1.94
CA GLY A 11 15.90 18.74 -3.28
C GLY A 11 16.24 19.76 -4.37
N THR A 12 15.97 21.03 -4.10
CA THR A 12 16.29 22.14 -5.00
C THR A 12 17.80 22.30 -5.17
N PHE A 13 18.56 22.29 -4.06
CA PHE A 13 20.02 22.35 -4.06
C PHE A 13 20.61 21.25 -4.94
N LEU A 14 20.28 19.99 -4.64
CA LEU A 14 20.76 18.80 -5.37
C LEU A 14 20.38 18.79 -6.85
N LYS A 15 19.36 19.56 -7.24
CA LYS A 15 18.88 19.65 -8.62
C LYS A 15 19.51 20.79 -9.41
N THR A 16 19.71 21.96 -8.80
CA THR A 16 19.93 23.21 -9.56
C THR A 16 21.17 24.01 -9.16
N ARG A 17 21.81 23.73 -8.02
CA ARG A 17 22.93 24.56 -7.54
C ARG A 17 24.26 23.84 -7.67
N ASP A 18 25.28 24.54 -8.13
CA ASP A 18 26.64 23.99 -8.25
C ASP A 18 27.37 23.90 -6.90
N LYS A 19 27.02 24.79 -5.96
CA LYS A 19 27.63 24.90 -4.63
C LYS A 19 26.63 25.32 -3.57
N ASP A 20 26.87 24.94 -2.32
CA ASP A 20 26.12 25.44 -1.17
C ASP A 20 26.57 26.87 -0.80
N ASP A 21 25.93 27.47 0.21
CA ASP A 21 26.23 28.83 0.64
C ASP A 21 27.64 28.97 1.26
N ALA A 22 28.28 27.87 1.67
CA ALA A 22 29.66 27.82 2.14
C ALA A 22 30.68 27.57 1.01
N GLY A 23 30.22 27.41 -0.23
CA GLY A 23 31.06 27.13 -1.40
C GLY A 23 31.42 25.65 -1.59
N THR A 24 30.84 24.75 -0.80
CA THR A 24 31.01 23.29 -0.98
C THR A 24 30.34 22.86 -2.27
N ALA A 25 31.07 22.15 -3.13
CA ALA A 25 30.52 21.65 -4.39
C ALA A 25 29.35 20.70 -4.17
N ASN A 26 28.33 20.82 -5.01
CA ASN A 26 27.23 19.88 -5.06
C ASN A 26 27.73 18.52 -5.56
N PRO A 27 27.51 17.43 -4.81
CA PRO A 27 28.06 16.12 -5.15
C PRO A 27 27.39 15.44 -6.35
N VAL A 28 26.25 15.95 -6.84
CA VAL A 28 25.41 15.24 -7.83
C VAL A 28 24.90 16.09 -8.99
N VAL A 29 25.11 17.41 -9.00
CA VAL A 29 24.69 18.25 -10.15
C VAL A 29 25.69 18.07 -11.29
N HIS A 30 25.19 17.57 -12.43
CA HIS A 30 25.97 17.25 -13.62
C HIS A 30 25.47 18.00 -14.86
N GLY A 31 25.18 19.30 -14.72
CA GLY A 31 24.80 20.17 -15.83
C GLY A 31 23.28 20.37 -15.99
N PRO A 32 22.85 21.00 -17.10
CA PRO A 32 21.45 21.33 -17.32
C PRO A 32 20.59 20.07 -17.49
N GLY A 33 19.37 20.09 -16.93
CA GLY A 33 18.37 19.04 -17.14
C GLY A 33 18.33 17.93 -16.09
N VAL A 34 19.08 18.05 -14.98
CA VAL A 34 18.95 17.15 -13.81
C VAL A 34 17.49 17.13 -13.34
N LYS A 35 16.96 15.93 -13.14
CA LYS A 35 15.63 15.70 -12.56
C LYS A 35 15.78 15.24 -11.11
N ALA A 36 14.90 15.74 -10.24
CA ALA A 36 14.85 15.28 -8.86
C ALA A 36 13.61 14.41 -8.63
N ILE A 37 13.81 13.22 -8.07
CA ILE A 37 12.75 12.32 -7.63
C ILE A 37 12.86 12.15 -6.12
N ILE A 38 11.76 12.39 -5.41
CA ILE A 38 11.62 12.02 -4.00
C ILE A 38 10.91 10.68 -3.87
N THR A 39 11.44 9.78 -3.05
CA THR A 39 10.88 8.45 -2.76
C THR A 39 10.83 8.23 -1.26
N GLY A 40 9.84 7.49 -0.78
CA GLY A 40 9.68 7.24 0.65
C GLY A 40 8.65 6.15 0.93
N SER A 41 8.95 5.31 1.92
CA SER A 41 8.07 4.26 2.42
C SER A 41 7.47 4.64 3.78
N SER A 42 6.21 4.26 4.00
CA SER A 42 5.48 4.42 5.27
C SER A 42 5.44 5.90 5.69
N GLN A 43 5.96 6.27 6.85
CA GLN A 43 5.98 7.66 7.31
C GLN A 43 6.66 8.61 6.32
N SER A 44 7.75 8.19 5.65
CA SER A 44 8.38 9.01 4.61
C SER A 44 7.54 9.12 3.33
N GLY A 45 6.67 8.15 3.03
CA GLY A 45 5.66 8.28 1.97
C GLY A 45 4.57 9.31 2.32
N ARG A 46 4.15 9.34 3.60
CA ARG A 46 3.19 10.32 4.13
C ARG A 46 3.79 11.72 4.20
N TYR A 47 5.09 11.82 4.50
CA TYR A 47 5.86 13.05 4.36
C TYR A 47 5.72 13.63 2.95
N ILE A 48 5.98 12.81 1.92
CA ILE A 48 5.87 13.25 0.52
C ILE A 48 4.46 13.76 0.23
N ARG A 49 3.42 13.01 0.59
CA ARG A 49 2.03 13.45 0.36
C ARG A 49 1.69 14.75 1.09
N THR A 50 2.14 14.91 2.33
CA THR A 50 1.88 16.12 3.13
C THR A 50 2.67 17.32 2.61
N MET A 51 3.91 17.11 2.18
CA MET A 51 4.73 18.12 1.50
C MET A 51 4.00 18.66 0.26
N LEU A 52 3.43 17.77 -0.56
CA LEU A 52 2.65 18.15 -1.74
C LEU A 52 1.35 18.88 -1.35
N HIS A 53 0.60 18.32 -0.40
CA HIS A 53 -0.64 18.92 0.11
C HIS A 53 -0.44 20.35 0.58
N LEU A 54 0.66 20.60 1.30
CA LEU A 54 1.01 21.90 1.87
C LEU A 54 1.74 22.83 0.87
N GLY A 55 1.94 22.41 -0.38
CA GLY A 55 2.55 23.25 -1.42
C GLY A 55 4.06 23.40 -1.33
N PHE A 56 4.75 22.57 -0.54
CA PHE A 56 6.20 22.66 -0.37
C PHE A 56 7.00 22.19 -1.59
N ASN A 57 6.37 21.72 -2.67
CA ASN A 57 7.10 21.41 -3.92
C ASN A 57 7.47 22.65 -4.73
N ARG A 58 7.01 23.84 -4.33
CA ARG A 58 7.46 25.11 -4.88
C ARG A 58 8.76 25.55 -4.22
N ALA A 59 9.85 25.57 -4.98
CA ALA A 59 11.13 26.12 -4.54
C ALA A 59 11.03 27.63 -4.24
N GLU A 60 11.93 28.16 -3.42
CA GLU A 60 11.91 29.59 -3.03
C GLU A 60 12.09 30.53 -4.23
N ALA A 61 12.91 30.13 -5.20
CA ALA A 61 13.08 30.84 -6.47
C ALA A 61 11.93 30.60 -7.47
N GLY A 62 10.88 29.85 -7.08
CA GLY A 62 9.83 29.36 -7.96
C GLY A 62 10.18 28.04 -8.65
N GLY A 63 9.19 27.43 -9.31
CA GLY A 63 9.36 26.14 -9.99
C GLY A 63 9.38 24.93 -9.04
N ARG A 64 9.59 23.74 -9.61
CA ARG A 64 9.51 22.46 -8.91
C ARG A 64 10.82 22.10 -8.20
N ALA A 65 10.74 21.87 -6.89
CA ALA A 65 11.81 21.23 -6.13
C ALA A 65 12.01 19.77 -6.60
N PHE A 66 10.93 18.99 -6.67
CA PHE A 66 10.94 17.62 -7.20
C PHE A 66 10.10 17.52 -8.48
N ASP A 67 10.65 16.87 -9.51
CA ASP A 67 9.96 16.58 -10.77
C ASP A 67 9.12 15.30 -10.67
N GLY A 68 9.51 14.39 -9.78
CA GLY A 68 8.80 13.15 -9.49
C GLY A 68 8.66 12.89 -7.99
N ALA A 69 7.55 12.28 -7.59
CA ALA A 69 7.31 11.75 -6.25
C ALA A 69 6.84 10.29 -6.29
N LEU A 70 7.48 9.42 -5.51
CA LEU A 70 7.10 8.01 -5.35
C LEU A 70 6.81 7.70 -3.87
N PRO A 71 5.63 8.08 -3.36
CA PRO A 71 5.17 7.62 -2.04
C PRO A 71 4.78 6.14 -2.11
N HIS A 72 5.38 5.36 -1.20
CA HIS A 72 5.09 3.95 -0.99
C HIS A 72 4.45 3.76 0.40
N ILE A 73 3.38 2.96 0.48
CA ILE A 73 2.66 2.57 1.71
C ILE A 73 2.33 3.75 2.64
N GLY A 74 2.02 4.90 2.03
CA GLY A 74 1.91 6.19 2.70
C GLY A 74 0.60 6.90 2.43
N GLY A 75 -0.55 6.22 2.52
CA GLY A 75 -1.86 6.76 2.13
C GLY A 75 -2.40 7.96 2.89
N GLY A 76 -1.84 8.24 4.07
CA GLY A 76 -2.28 9.34 4.95
C GLY A 76 -1.40 10.57 4.85
N LEU A 77 -1.70 11.54 5.72
CA LEU A 77 -0.84 12.69 5.98
C LEU A 77 0.06 12.39 7.20
N ILE A 78 1.14 13.15 7.35
CA ILE A 78 2.05 13.04 8.50
C ILE A 78 1.83 14.22 9.46
N ALA A 79 1.75 13.90 10.75
CA ALA A 79 1.54 14.85 11.84
C ALA A 79 2.80 15.69 12.18
N MET A 80 3.42 16.34 11.19
CA MET A 80 4.66 17.12 11.41
C MET A 80 4.45 18.57 11.81
N ASN A 81 3.25 19.11 11.57
CA ASN A 81 2.90 20.50 11.86
C ASN A 81 1.91 20.64 13.02
N ILE A 82 1.82 19.60 13.86
CA ILE A 82 0.94 19.56 15.04
C ILE A 82 1.83 19.65 16.28
N ARG A 83 1.49 20.55 17.21
CA ARG A 83 2.27 20.74 18.43
C ARG A 83 2.29 19.46 19.26
N TRP A 84 3.48 19.04 19.69
CA TRP A 84 3.75 17.80 20.45
C TRP A 84 3.48 16.49 19.71
N ALA A 85 3.29 16.54 18.39
CA ALA A 85 3.09 15.33 17.61
C ALA A 85 4.34 14.44 17.58
N MET A 86 4.10 13.14 17.69
CA MET A 86 5.11 12.10 17.54
C MET A 86 5.09 11.59 16.10
N VAL A 87 5.99 12.12 15.27
CA VAL A 87 6.04 11.88 13.81
C VAL A 87 6.28 10.42 13.42
N GLY A 88 6.71 9.57 14.35
CA GLY A 88 6.83 8.12 14.14
C GLY A 88 5.52 7.36 14.32
N ARG A 89 4.49 7.96 14.92
CA ARG A 89 3.19 7.30 15.13
C ARG A 89 2.43 7.18 13.82
N ALA A 90 1.80 6.03 13.67
CA ALA A 90 0.87 5.73 12.60
C ALA A 90 -0.52 5.51 13.21
N TRP A 91 -1.47 5.13 12.37
CA TRP A 91 -2.84 4.83 12.73
C TRP A 91 -2.99 3.31 12.70
N GLY A 92 -3.94 2.79 13.46
CA GLY A 92 -4.29 1.38 13.48
C GLY A 92 -5.74 1.21 13.93
N SER A 93 -6.28 0.01 13.75
CA SER A 93 -7.60 -0.33 14.29
C SER A 93 -7.60 -0.30 15.83
N ALA A 94 -6.51 -0.74 16.45
CA ALA A 94 -6.37 -0.88 17.90
C ALA A 94 -5.48 0.18 18.57
N VAL A 95 -4.41 0.59 17.89
CA VAL A 95 -3.40 1.52 18.43
C VAL A 95 -3.45 2.82 17.65
N ASP A 96 -3.35 3.95 18.35
CA ASP A 96 -3.28 5.30 17.76
C ASP A 96 -4.43 5.60 16.77
N HIS A 97 -5.60 4.95 16.93
CA HIS A 97 -6.75 5.04 16.01
C HIS A 97 -7.24 6.48 15.76
N ARG A 98 -7.17 7.32 16.81
CA ARG A 98 -7.59 8.73 16.80
C ARG A 98 -6.44 9.71 16.49
N TYR A 99 -5.23 9.21 16.23
CA TYR A 99 -4.07 10.05 15.93
C TYR A 99 -4.29 10.85 14.62
N PRO A 100 -3.90 12.13 14.53
CA PRO A 100 -4.15 13.02 13.38
C PRO A 100 -3.27 12.67 12.17
N ALA A 101 -3.58 11.55 11.53
CA ALA A 101 -2.76 10.96 10.48
C ALA A 101 -3.56 10.71 9.19
N TYR A 102 -4.90 10.78 9.27
CA TYR A 102 -5.84 10.56 8.17
C TYR A 102 -6.91 11.64 8.19
N ASP A 103 -6.51 12.89 8.01
CA ASP A 103 -7.45 13.96 7.72
C ASP A 103 -7.65 14.07 6.20
N PHE A 104 -8.85 14.45 5.79
CA PHE A 104 -9.12 14.85 4.42
C PHE A 104 -8.26 16.07 4.03
N PRO A 105 -7.69 16.14 2.81
CA PRO A 105 -8.01 15.33 1.63
C PRO A 105 -7.35 13.95 1.55
N PHE A 106 -8.10 12.95 1.09
CA PHE A 106 -7.61 11.58 0.91
C PHE A 106 -7.06 11.32 -0.50
N SER A 107 -7.67 11.89 -1.54
CA SER A 107 -7.26 11.70 -2.93
C SER A 107 -6.33 12.80 -3.42
N TYR A 108 -5.56 12.50 -4.48
CA TYR A 108 -4.80 13.52 -5.21
C TYR A 108 -5.70 14.52 -5.93
N ALA A 109 -6.78 14.02 -6.51
CA ALA A 109 -7.83 14.84 -7.12
C ALA A 109 -8.60 15.63 -6.05
N ARG A 110 -9.05 16.82 -6.41
CA ARG A 110 -9.95 17.65 -5.60
C ARG A 110 -11.29 16.93 -5.41
N GLN A 111 -11.74 16.79 -4.17
CA GLN A 111 -13.04 16.22 -3.81
C GLN A 111 -13.80 17.16 -2.88
N ALA A 112 -15.12 17.00 -2.81
CA ALA A 112 -15.94 17.61 -1.78
C ALA A 112 -16.14 16.61 -0.64
N ASP A 113 -15.87 17.04 0.59
CA ASP A 113 -16.09 16.29 1.83
C ASP A 113 -17.47 16.65 2.39
N PRO A 114 -18.49 15.78 2.25
CA PRO A 114 -19.83 16.08 2.73
C PRO A 114 -19.94 16.08 4.25
N LEU A 115 -18.98 15.48 4.99
CA LEU A 115 -19.02 15.40 6.44
C LEU A 115 -18.51 16.69 7.10
N THR A 116 -17.57 17.39 6.45
CA THR A 116 -17.03 18.66 6.99
C THR A 116 -17.34 19.89 6.13
N GLY A 117 -17.91 19.72 4.94
CA GLY A 117 -18.13 20.80 3.96
C GLY A 117 -16.84 21.32 3.29
N ARG A 118 -15.69 20.66 3.49
CA ARG A 118 -14.41 21.09 2.87
C ARG A 118 -14.36 20.63 1.42
N THR A 119 -13.65 21.37 0.57
CA THR A 119 -13.35 20.93 -0.80
C THR A 119 -11.86 21.09 -1.05
N GLN A 120 -11.14 19.97 -1.10
CA GLN A 120 -9.68 19.93 -1.24
C GLN A 120 -9.22 18.66 -1.99
N GLY A 121 -8.04 18.72 -2.58
CA GLY A 121 -7.25 17.59 -3.06
C GLY A 121 -5.78 17.80 -2.70
N VAL A 122 -5.00 16.72 -2.59
CA VAL A 122 -3.57 16.81 -2.24
C VAL A 122 -2.78 17.67 -3.25
N LEU A 123 -3.25 17.79 -4.50
CA LEU A 123 -2.55 18.55 -5.54
C LEU A 123 -3.06 19.98 -5.74
N ASP A 124 -4.02 20.45 -4.95
CA ASP A 124 -4.64 21.77 -5.19
C ASP A 124 -3.61 22.90 -5.18
N ARG A 125 -2.71 22.92 -4.19
CA ARG A 125 -1.70 23.98 -4.06
C ARG A 125 -0.68 23.96 -5.18
N CYS A 126 -0.16 22.79 -5.52
CA CYS A 126 0.82 22.67 -6.61
C CYS A 126 0.21 22.93 -7.99
N SER A 127 -1.12 22.74 -8.14
CA SER A 127 -1.81 23.02 -9.40
C SER A 127 -1.96 24.53 -9.61
N ALA A 128 -2.18 25.29 -8.54
CA ALA A 128 -2.32 26.74 -8.58
C ALA A 128 -1.02 27.48 -8.96
N ASP A 129 0.15 26.87 -8.74
CA ASP A 129 1.45 27.49 -9.03
C ASP A 129 2.31 26.71 -10.04
N ASN A 130 1.71 25.72 -10.74
CA ASN A 130 2.36 24.87 -11.74
C ASN A 130 3.57 24.08 -11.21
N THR A 131 3.56 23.70 -9.93
CA THR A 131 4.63 22.93 -9.31
C THR A 131 4.30 21.46 -9.06
N CYS A 132 3.22 20.92 -9.62
CA CYS A 132 2.92 19.50 -9.43
C CYS A 132 3.99 18.58 -10.08
N PRO A 133 4.48 17.56 -9.35
CA PRO A 133 5.36 16.54 -9.91
C PRO A 133 4.55 15.47 -10.66
N LYS A 134 5.24 14.59 -11.39
CA LYS A 134 4.68 13.27 -11.75
C LYS A 134 4.67 12.38 -10.52
N ILE A 135 3.66 11.53 -10.35
CA ILE A 135 3.47 10.74 -9.13
C ILE A 135 3.19 9.29 -9.48
N PHE A 136 3.99 8.40 -8.90
CA PHE A 136 3.63 6.99 -8.74
C PHE A 136 3.32 6.74 -7.26
N HIS A 137 2.06 6.46 -6.93
CA HIS A 137 1.70 6.04 -5.58
C HIS A 137 1.62 4.51 -5.55
N ALA A 138 2.37 3.87 -4.67
CA ALA A 138 2.29 2.42 -4.48
C ALA A 138 1.87 2.09 -3.04
N ALA A 139 0.99 1.12 -2.85
CA ALA A 139 0.61 0.65 -1.52
C ALA A 139 0.29 -0.85 -1.53
N THR A 140 0.35 -1.51 -0.38
CA THR A 140 0.04 -2.94 -0.26
C THR A 140 -1.45 -3.17 0.01
N ALA A 141 -1.88 -4.44 -0.01
CA ALA A 141 -3.22 -4.79 0.43
C ALA A 141 -3.45 -4.46 1.92
N LEU A 142 -2.42 -4.52 2.76
CA LEU A 142 -2.54 -4.14 4.18
C LEU A 142 -2.94 -2.68 4.35
N GLU A 143 -2.41 -1.80 3.50
CA GLU A 143 -2.75 -0.39 3.54
C GLU A 143 -4.22 -0.15 3.17
N ILE A 144 -4.88 -1.06 2.46
CA ILE A 144 -6.33 -0.99 2.25
C ILE A 144 -7.06 -1.40 3.53
N TRP A 145 -6.70 -2.54 4.10
CA TRP A 145 -7.38 -3.14 5.26
C TRP A 145 -7.23 -2.34 6.56
N GLU A 146 -6.00 -2.02 6.92
CA GLU A 146 -5.69 -1.23 8.12
C GLU A 146 -5.43 0.23 7.79
N GLY A 147 -4.85 0.46 6.62
CA GLY A 147 -4.33 1.74 6.21
C GLY A 147 -5.39 2.72 5.69
N ARG A 148 -6.66 2.36 5.51
CA ARG A 148 -7.72 3.22 4.91
C ARG A 148 -7.35 3.76 3.51
N GLN A 149 -6.38 3.14 2.83
CA GLN A 149 -5.86 3.58 1.54
C GLN A 149 -6.93 3.58 0.43
N GLY A 150 -8.03 2.83 0.61
CA GLY A 150 -9.19 2.87 -0.29
C GLY A 150 -9.77 4.27 -0.50
N LEU A 151 -9.67 5.14 0.50
CA LEU A 151 -10.10 6.56 0.40
C LEU A 151 -9.26 7.37 -0.60
N GLY A 152 -8.07 6.88 -0.99
CA GLY A 152 -7.20 7.57 -1.94
C GLY A 152 -7.73 7.60 -3.38
N PHE A 153 -8.66 6.69 -3.71
CA PHE A 153 -9.20 6.50 -5.06
C PHE A 153 -10.73 6.28 -5.07
N THR A 154 -11.40 6.67 -3.99
CA THR A 154 -12.86 6.73 -3.89
C THR A 154 -13.28 8.12 -3.39
N ASP A 155 -14.56 8.47 -3.55
CA ASP A 155 -15.08 9.67 -2.89
C ASP A 155 -15.13 9.46 -1.36
N PRO A 156 -15.25 10.51 -0.54
CA PRO A 156 -15.15 10.38 0.92
C PRO A 156 -16.17 9.41 1.56
N LEU A 157 -17.30 9.16 0.88
CA LEU A 157 -18.32 8.22 1.34
C LEU A 157 -18.17 6.80 0.77
N GLY A 158 -17.15 6.53 -0.04
CA GLY A 158 -16.88 5.20 -0.60
C GLY A 158 -17.99 4.70 -1.52
N THR A 159 -18.63 5.60 -2.27
CA THR A 159 -19.78 5.30 -3.15
C THR A 159 -19.42 5.31 -4.63
N ARG A 160 -18.33 5.99 -5.01
CA ARG A 160 -17.86 6.07 -6.40
C ARG A 160 -16.34 6.07 -6.48
N ASP A 161 -15.83 5.50 -7.56
CA ASP A 161 -14.42 5.59 -7.90
C ASP A 161 -14.02 7.04 -8.22
N VAL A 162 -12.80 7.42 -7.83
CA VAL A 162 -12.18 8.71 -8.14
C VAL A 162 -10.96 8.45 -8.99
N ALA A 163 -10.95 9.04 -10.19
CA ALA A 163 -9.82 8.93 -11.10
C ALA A 163 -8.60 9.71 -10.58
N ASP A 164 -7.43 9.11 -10.75
CA ASP A 164 -6.15 9.80 -10.58
C ASP A 164 -6.06 11.00 -11.56
N PRO A 165 -5.53 12.15 -11.13
CA PRO A 165 -5.14 13.23 -12.04
C PRO A 165 -4.14 12.75 -13.11
N ALA A 166 -4.05 13.46 -14.23
CA ALA A 166 -3.24 13.03 -15.39
C ALA A 166 -1.76 12.77 -15.06
N ASN A 167 -1.20 13.49 -14.08
CA ASN A 167 0.17 13.36 -13.59
C ASN A 167 0.35 12.32 -12.46
N VAL A 168 -0.67 11.51 -12.15
CA VAL A 168 -0.66 10.51 -11.08
C VAL A 168 -0.97 9.12 -11.64
N ARG A 169 -0.29 8.10 -11.11
CA ARG A 169 -0.61 6.67 -11.30
C ARG A 169 -0.53 5.96 -9.96
N SER A 170 -1.64 5.39 -9.51
CA SER A 170 -1.70 4.60 -8.29
C SER A 170 -1.64 3.10 -8.57
N PHE A 171 -0.96 2.34 -7.70
CA PHE A 171 -0.78 0.90 -7.81
C PHE A 171 -1.01 0.25 -6.44
N ILE A 172 -1.97 -0.68 -6.36
CA ILE A 172 -2.17 -1.50 -5.15
C ILE A 172 -1.60 -2.88 -5.38
N LEU A 173 -0.68 -3.31 -4.52
CA LEU A 173 0.01 -4.60 -4.60
C LEU A 173 -0.85 -5.65 -3.91
N ALA A 174 -1.61 -6.38 -4.72
CA ALA A 174 -2.64 -7.32 -4.27
C ALA A 174 -2.03 -8.45 -3.44
N SER A 175 -2.72 -8.87 -2.39
CA SER A 175 -2.35 -9.99 -1.51
C SER A 175 -0.95 -9.85 -0.89
N THR A 176 -0.52 -8.62 -0.60
CA THR A 176 0.75 -8.33 0.09
C THR A 176 0.52 -7.65 1.44
N GLN A 177 1.48 -7.78 2.36
CA GLN A 177 1.50 -7.07 3.63
C GLN A 177 2.53 -5.92 3.63
N HIS A 178 2.52 -5.08 4.67
CA HIS A 178 3.31 -3.85 4.79
C HIS A 178 4.80 -4.02 4.41
N GLY A 179 5.41 -5.11 4.89
CA GLY A 179 6.71 -5.60 4.47
C GLY A 179 6.69 -7.13 4.49
N PRO A 180 7.25 -7.83 3.48
CA PRO A 180 7.13 -9.29 3.39
C PRO A 180 7.70 -9.95 4.65
N ALA A 181 7.00 -10.97 5.15
CA ALA A 181 7.52 -11.80 6.23
C ALA A 181 8.86 -12.45 5.84
N ALA A 182 9.80 -12.48 6.78
CA ALA A 182 11.10 -13.09 6.55
C ALA A 182 10.97 -14.61 6.38
N LEU A 183 11.74 -15.16 5.44
CA LEU A 183 11.85 -16.60 5.22
C LEU A 183 13.09 -17.16 5.94
N PRO A 184 13.04 -18.43 6.41
CA PRO A 184 11.89 -19.34 6.39
C PRO A 184 10.81 -18.92 7.40
N LEU A 185 9.54 -19.22 7.08
CA LEU A 185 8.43 -18.98 8.02
C LEU A 185 8.53 -19.93 9.24
N PRO A 186 8.06 -19.50 10.43
CA PRO A 186 8.09 -20.32 11.64
C PRO A 186 7.22 -21.57 11.48
N ALA A 187 7.80 -22.76 11.70
CA ALA A 187 7.12 -24.04 11.48
C ALA A 187 6.23 -24.50 12.65
N LYS A 188 6.26 -23.80 13.79
CA LYS A 188 5.47 -24.10 14.99
C LYS A 188 4.89 -22.83 15.58
N ALA A 189 3.66 -22.92 16.10
CA ALA A 189 3.06 -21.87 16.91
C ALA A 189 3.86 -21.67 18.22
N PRO A 190 3.86 -20.46 18.80
CA PRO A 190 3.16 -19.27 18.31
C PRO A 190 3.88 -18.57 17.16
N PHE A 191 3.11 -17.98 16.23
CA PHE A 191 3.65 -17.18 15.12
C PHE A 191 3.87 -15.72 15.55
N GLY A 192 4.67 -15.55 16.61
CA GLY A 192 4.83 -14.27 17.29
C GLY A 192 3.56 -13.86 18.05
N VAL A 193 3.08 -12.65 17.78
CA VAL A 193 1.84 -12.10 18.37
C VAL A 193 0.60 -12.37 17.51
N CYS A 194 0.77 -12.93 16.30
CA CYS A 194 -0.31 -13.18 15.36
C CYS A 194 -0.79 -14.64 15.38
N THR A 195 -2.02 -14.84 14.92
CA THR A 195 -2.71 -16.14 14.86
C THR A 195 -2.24 -16.99 13.68
N GLN A 196 -1.96 -16.38 12.53
CA GLN A 196 -1.44 -17.05 11.34
C GLN A 196 0.02 -16.67 11.07
N GLN A 197 0.74 -17.49 10.29
CA GLN A 197 2.07 -17.13 9.79
C GLN A 197 1.98 -15.85 8.95
N GLY A 198 3.03 -15.02 9.00
CA GLY A 198 3.09 -13.78 8.22
C GLY A 198 3.13 -14.05 6.71
N ASN A 199 2.56 -13.13 5.93
CA ASN A 199 2.55 -13.19 4.48
C ASN A 199 3.94 -12.84 3.89
N PRO A 200 4.64 -13.78 3.22
CA PRO A 200 5.99 -13.53 2.69
C PRO A 200 6.00 -13.00 1.26
N THR A 201 4.84 -12.70 0.66
CA THR A 201 4.74 -12.32 -0.75
C THR A 201 5.63 -11.10 -1.05
N PRO A 202 6.65 -11.24 -1.91
CA PRO A 202 7.57 -10.15 -2.19
C PRO A 202 6.92 -9.11 -3.08
N HIS A 203 6.89 -7.86 -2.62
CA HIS A 203 6.50 -6.72 -3.46
C HIS A 203 7.68 -6.05 -4.18
N VAL A 204 8.92 -6.48 -3.91
CA VAL A 204 10.15 -5.86 -4.43
C VAL A 204 10.22 -5.87 -5.97
N TRP A 205 9.73 -6.94 -6.62
CA TRP A 205 9.76 -7.07 -8.08
C TRP A 205 8.93 -6.00 -8.77
N THR A 206 7.70 -5.81 -8.29
CA THR A 206 6.82 -4.77 -8.79
C THR A 206 7.37 -3.39 -8.46
N MET A 207 7.90 -3.17 -7.25
CA MET A 207 8.50 -1.88 -6.89
C MET A 207 9.70 -1.51 -7.78
N ARG A 208 10.54 -2.49 -8.17
CA ARG A 208 11.63 -2.27 -9.13
C ARG A 208 11.10 -1.88 -10.51
N ALA A 209 10.11 -2.59 -11.01
CA ALA A 209 9.48 -2.27 -12.30
C ALA A 209 8.82 -0.88 -12.27
N LEU A 210 8.13 -0.53 -11.19
CA LEU A 210 7.53 0.79 -10.99
C LEU A 210 8.60 1.89 -10.97
N LEU A 211 9.69 1.72 -10.24
CA LEU A 211 10.79 2.69 -10.22
C LEU A 211 11.42 2.89 -11.61
N HIS A 212 11.60 1.80 -12.37
CA HIS A 212 12.12 1.85 -13.74
C HIS A 212 11.19 2.67 -14.65
N ASN A 213 9.90 2.32 -14.71
CA ASN A 213 8.90 3.04 -15.49
C ASN A 213 8.76 4.50 -15.05
N PHE A 214 8.81 4.76 -13.75
CA PHE A 214 8.68 6.09 -13.18
C PHE A 214 9.84 6.98 -13.57
N THR A 215 11.07 6.46 -13.51
CA THR A 215 12.28 7.17 -13.92
C THR A 215 12.21 7.57 -15.39
N GLN A 216 11.79 6.64 -16.27
CA GLN A 216 11.58 6.94 -17.70
C GLN A 216 10.48 7.99 -17.91
N TRP A 217 9.40 7.95 -17.13
CA TRP A 217 8.35 8.94 -17.23
C TRP A 217 8.85 10.33 -16.83
N VAL A 218 9.56 10.45 -15.70
CA VAL A 218 10.07 11.73 -15.19
C VAL A 218 11.17 12.30 -16.08
N ARG A 219 12.10 11.46 -16.53
CA ARG A 219 13.28 11.88 -17.30
C ARG A 219 12.96 12.11 -18.78
N ASP A 220 12.22 11.19 -19.40
CA ASP A 220 12.11 11.09 -20.86
C ASP A 220 10.69 11.36 -21.39
N ASP A 221 9.73 11.72 -20.51
CA ASP A 221 8.31 11.86 -20.85
C ASP A 221 7.68 10.59 -21.47
N ARG A 222 8.33 9.42 -21.31
CA ARG A 222 7.81 8.14 -21.79
C ARG A 222 6.53 7.79 -21.04
N THR A 223 5.45 7.55 -21.78
CA THR A 223 4.14 7.26 -21.18
C THR A 223 4.20 6.00 -20.30
N PRO A 224 3.89 6.10 -19.00
CA PRO A 224 3.90 4.97 -18.07
C PRO A 224 2.70 4.05 -18.29
N PRO A 225 2.67 2.87 -17.66
CA PRO A 225 1.44 2.11 -17.48
C PRO A 225 0.33 2.96 -16.85
N ALA A 226 -0.93 2.61 -17.13
CA ALA A 226 -2.05 3.12 -16.36
C ALA A 226 -1.95 2.65 -14.90
N GLY A 227 -2.59 3.39 -13.98
CA GLY A 227 -2.69 2.97 -12.58
C GLY A 227 -3.52 1.69 -12.49
N ILE A 228 -3.16 0.82 -11.56
CA ILE A 228 -3.82 -0.48 -11.32
C ILE A 228 -4.23 -0.53 -9.86
N VAL A 229 -5.50 -0.19 -9.61
CA VAL A 229 -6.12 -0.13 -8.28
C VAL A 229 -7.40 -0.97 -8.29
N PRO A 230 -7.83 -1.51 -7.14
CA PRO A 230 -9.17 -2.07 -7.01
C PRO A 230 -10.23 -0.96 -7.19
N ARG A 231 -11.40 -1.32 -7.71
CA ARG A 231 -12.48 -0.38 -8.07
C ARG A 231 -13.85 -0.89 -7.66
N ILE A 232 -14.72 0.05 -7.34
CA ILE A 232 -16.13 -0.20 -7.06
C ILE A 232 -16.82 -0.69 -8.34
N ALA A 233 -16.57 -0.02 -9.47
CA ALA A 233 -17.17 -0.37 -10.76
C ALA A 233 -16.88 -1.81 -11.19
N ASP A 234 -15.71 -2.35 -10.82
CA ASP A 234 -15.29 -3.72 -11.15
C ASP A 234 -15.65 -4.73 -10.05
N SER A 235 -16.33 -4.31 -8.98
CA SER A 235 -16.62 -5.12 -7.78
C SER A 235 -15.37 -5.73 -7.12
N THR A 236 -14.20 -5.11 -7.32
CA THR A 236 -12.93 -5.52 -6.70
C THR A 236 -12.61 -4.73 -5.43
N LEU A 237 -13.34 -3.64 -5.19
CA LEU A 237 -13.34 -2.86 -3.96
C LEU A 237 -14.78 -2.82 -3.41
N VAL A 238 -14.99 -3.34 -2.20
CA VAL A 238 -16.32 -3.58 -1.64
C VAL A 238 -16.41 -3.17 -0.17
N ALA A 239 -17.62 -3.04 0.37
CA ALA A 239 -17.78 -2.86 1.81
C ALA A 239 -17.28 -4.12 2.57
N PRO A 240 -16.76 -3.99 3.80
CA PRO A 240 -16.19 -5.13 4.54
C PRO A 240 -17.14 -6.32 4.73
N ASP A 241 -18.44 -6.06 4.88
CA ASP A 241 -19.50 -7.06 5.02
C ASP A 241 -19.89 -7.74 3.70
N GLN A 242 -19.39 -7.26 2.57
CA GLN A 242 -19.64 -7.80 1.22
C GLN A 242 -18.47 -8.64 0.67
N VAL A 243 -17.39 -8.79 1.44
CA VAL A 243 -16.24 -9.62 1.05
C VAL A 243 -16.64 -11.09 1.08
N ARG A 244 -16.42 -11.79 -0.04
CA ARG A 244 -16.73 -13.21 -0.19
C ARG A 244 -15.50 -14.05 0.11
N PHE A 245 -15.02 -13.96 1.36
CA PHE A 245 -13.86 -14.73 1.80
C PHE A 245 -14.24 -16.22 1.95
N PRO A 246 -13.46 -17.16 1.40
CA PRO A 246 -13.77 -18.59 1.54
C PRO A 246 -13.54 -19.06 2.97
N GLU A 247 -14.22 -20.13 3.35
CA GLU A 247 -13.87 -20.85 4.57
C GLU A 247 -12.47 -21.44 4.42
N VAL A 248 -11.59 -21.20 5.41
CA VAL A 248 -10.27 -21.81 5.49
C VAL A 248 -10.19 -22.53 6.83
N PRO A 249 -10.31 -23.87 6.86
CA PRO A 249 -10.40 -24.63 8.11
C PRO A 249 -9.06 -24.64 8.86
N ALA A 250 -9.07 -25.21 10.07
CA ALA A 250 -7.82 -25.53 10.76
C ALA A 250 -7.06 -26.58 9.95
N THR A 251 -5.75 -26.41 9.80
CA THR A 251 -4.91 -27.26 8.95
C THR A 251 -3.63 -27.68 9.66
N ASN A 252 -3.05 -28.80 9.22
CA ASN A 252 -1.70 -29.24 9.61
C ASN A 252 -0.81 -29.46 8.37
N TYR A 253 -1.02 -28.63 7.34
CA TYR A 253 -0.29 -28.77 6.08
C TYR A 253 1.19 -28.47 6.29
N GLY A 254 2.05 -29.34 5.76
CA GLY A 254 3.50 -29.27 5.91
C GLY A 254 3.98 -29.49 7.36
N GLY A 255 3.17 -30.11 8.22
CA GLY A 255 3.51 -30.37 9.62
C GLY A 255 3.46 -29.14 10.52
N THR A 256 2.78 -28.07 10.07
CA THR A 256 2.53 -26.87 10.85
C THR A 256 1.05 -26.76 11.15
N GLU A 257 0.69 -26.89 12.42
CA GLU A 257 -0.68 -26.68 12.90
C GLU A 257 -1.06 -25.20 12.83
N ARG A 258 -2.19 -24.91 12.19
CA ARG A 258 -2.75 -23.58 12.03
C ARG A 258 -4.23 -23.62 12.39
N PRO A 259 -4.72 -22.66 13.20
CA PRO A 259 -6.16 -22.55 13.45
C PRO A 259 -6.89 -22.15 12.16
N ALA A 260 -8.20 -22.33 12.14
CA ALA A 260 -9.04 -21.84 11.04
C ALA A 260 -8.85 -20.33 10.85
N MET A 261 -8.86 -19.84 9.61
CA MET A 261 -8.86 -18.40 9.40
C MET A 261 -10.23 -17.84 9.77
N ARG A 262 -10.21 -16.69 10.44
CA ARG A 262 -11.42 -15.98 10.83
C ARG A 262 -11.40 -14.58 10.24
N MET A 263 -12.29 -14.36 9.27
CA MET A 263 -12.47 -13.04 8.68
C MET A 263 -13.50 -12.25 9.49
N LEU A 264 -13.09 -11.15 10.11
CA LEU A 264 -13.97 -10.35 10.97
C LEU A 264 -14.99 -9.50 10.20
N MET A 265 -14.82 -9.36 8.88
CA MET A 265 -15.65 -8.49 8.04
C MET A 265 -15.68 -7.04 8.55
N ARG A 266 -14.56 -6.57 9.11
CA ARG A 266 -14.37 -5.22 9.66
C ARG A 266 -13.19 -4.54 8.99
N ASN A 267 -13.29 -3.22 8.87
CA ASN A 267 -12.21 -2.34 8.46
C ASN A 267 -11.67 -1.54 9.67
N ASN A 268 -10.73 -0.65 9.40
CA ASN A 268 -10.34 0.42 10.30
C ASN A 268 -11.22 1.68 10.03
N PRO A 269 -12.34 1.90 10.74
CA PRO A 269 -13.27 3.00 10.43
C PRO A 269 -12.60 4.36 10.60
N LEU A 270 -13.16 5.39 9.95
CA LEU A 270 -12.68 6.76 10.11
C LEU A 270 -13.86 7.70 10.29
N HIS A 271 -13.77 8.51 11.34
CA HIS A 271 -14.73 9.55 11.68
C HIS A 271 -14.11 10.93 11.52
N VAL A 272 -14.97 11.95 11.46
CA VAL A 272 -14.53 13.33 11.65
C VAL A 272 -14.28 13.55 13.14
N TYR A 273 -13.10 14.04 13.48
CA TYR A 273 -12.71 14.33 14.85
C TYR A 273 -12.63 15.84 15.10
N ASP A 274 -13.28 16.31 16.16
CA ASP A 274 -13.08 17.63 16.73
C ASP A 274 -11.89 17.60 17.71
N ARG A 275 -10.80 18.22 17.27
CA ARG A 275 -9.53 18.32 18.02
C ARG A 275 -9.39 19.66 18.75
N GLY A 276 -10.43 20.49 18.70
CA GLY A 276 -10.49 21.80 19.33
C GLY A 276 -10.12 22.97 18.42
N PRO A 277 -10.38 24.20 18.87
CA PRO A 277 -10.37 25.40 18.03
C PRO A 277 -9.00 25.84 17.51
N GLN A 278 -7.89 25.35 18.08
CA GLN A 278 -6.54 25.68 17.63
C GLN A 278 -5.97 24.67 16.63
N TYR A 279 -6.74 23.64 16.28
CA TYR A 279 -6.38 22.67 15.27
C TYR A 279 -6.93 23.12 13.91
N ASN A 280 -6.06 23.13 12.89
CA ASN A 280 -6.45 23.38 11.51
C ASN A 280 -6.54 22.05 10.75
N PRO A 281 -7.77 21.50 10.56
CA PRO A 281 -7.96 20.23 9.87
C PRO A 281 -7.66 20.31 8.38
N ALA A 282 -7.74 21.49 7.75
CA ALA A 282 -7.47 21.65 6.32
C ALA A 282 -6.00 21.38 5.98
N ASP A 283 -5.10 21.50 6.96
CA ASP A 283 -3.65 21.36 6.79
C ASP A 283 -3.03 20.32 7.73
N SER A 284 -3.84 19.58 8.49
CA SER A 284 -3.38 18.70 9.58
C SER A 284 -2.31 19.38 10.45
N SER A 285 -2.63 20.58 10.97
CA SER A 285 -1.66 21.43 11.66
C SER A 285 -2.25 22.15 12.87
N GLY A 286 -1.39 22.82 13.65
CA GLY A 286 -1.81 23.62 14.81
C GLY A 286 -1.69 22.85 16.12
N ILE A 287 -2.65 23.04 17.02
CA ILE A 287 -2.61 22.52 18.39
C ILE A 287 -3.89 21.74 18.65
N GLU A 288 -3.75 20.47 19.03
CA GLU A 288 -4.88 19.69 19.56
C GLU A 288 -5.15 20.13 21.01
N THR A 289 -6.23 20.89 21.22
CA THR A 289 -6.63 21.36 22.55
C THR A 289 -7.69 20.47 23.20
N ILE A 290 -8.23 19.49 22.46
CA ILE A 290 -9.15 18.47 22.96
C ILE A 290 -8.51 17.10 22.76
N ILE A 291 -8.10 16.46 23.87
CA ILE A 291 -7.45 15.15 23.90
C ILE A 291 -8.13 14.29 25.00
N PRO A 292 -8.73 13.13 24.68
CA PRO A 292 -8.92 12.58 23.34
C PRO A 292 -9.89 13.45 22.51
N PRO A 293 -9.74 13.49 21.17
CA PRO A 293 -10.63 14.28 20.33
C PRO A 293 -12.05 13.74 20.38
N ARG A 294 -13.03 14.63 20.17
CA ARG A 294 -14.45 14.28 20.16
C ARG A 294 -14.84 13.80 18.77
N GLU A 295 -15.48 12.65 18.68
CA GLU A 295 -16.02 12.14 17.42
C GLU A 295 -17.25 12.97 17.02
N ARG A 296 -17.32 13.39 15.76
CA ARG A 296 -18.51 14.03 15.17
C ARG A 296 -19.38 12.99 14.49
N PRO A 297 -20.70 13.25 14.34
CA PRO A 297 -21.58 12.36 13.59
C PRO A 297 -21.10 12.08 12.16
N GLY A 298 -21.28 10.84 11.71
CA GLY A 298 -20.89 10.38 10.38
C GLY A 298 -19.53 9.67 10.35
N SER A 299 -19.31 8.90 9.29
CA SER A 299 -18.08 8.15 9.04
C SER A 299 -17.77 8.14 7.56
N TYR A 300 -16.48 8.12 7.22
CA TYR A 300 -16.04 7.95 5.83
C TYR A 300 -16.21 6.50 5.37
N GLY A 301 -16.46 6.31 4.08
CA GLY A 301 -16.68 4.99 3.48
C GLY A 301 -15.36 4.28 3.20
N VAL A 302 -14.82 3.59 4.19
CA VAL A 302 -13.58 2.82 4.03
C VAL A 302 -13.91 1.44 3.44
N LEU A 303 -13.64 1.26 2.15
CA LEU A 303 -13.82 -0.01 1.45
C LEU A 303 -12.55 -0.88 1.49
N VAL A 304 -12.73 -2.16 1.18
CA VAL A 304 -11.69 -3.20 1.25
C VAL A 304 -11.65 -4.07 -0.01
N LEU A 305 -10.61 -4.88 -0.15
CA LEU A 305 -10.39 -5.73 -1.32
C LEU A 305 -11.37 -6.92 -1.34
N GLN A 306 -11.94 -7.20 -2.51
CA GLN A 306 -12.62 -8.47 -2.78
C GLN A 306 -11.59 -9.56 -3.10
N VAL A 307 -11.96 -10.82 -2.87
CA VAL A 307 -11.10 -11.99 -3.07
C VAL A 307 -11.68 -13.01 -4.04
N ASP A 308 -10.83 -13.91 -4.54
CA ASP A 308 -11.22 -15.10 -5.29
C ASP A 308 -11.58 -16.27 -4.36
N ALA A 309 -11.87 -17.44 -4.95
CA ALA A 309 -12.20 -18.66 -4.22
C ALA A 309 -11.07 -19.17 -3.30
N ASP A 310 -9.86 -18.63 -3.44
CA ASP A 310 -8.71 -18.98 -2.62
C ASP A 310 -8.44 -17.94 -1.53
N GLY A 311 -9.27 -16.89 -1.43
CA GLY A 311 -9.06 -15.81 -0.47
C GLY A 311 -7.93 -14.86 -0.88
N ASN A 312 -7.51 -14.89 -2.14
CA ASN A 312 -6.50 -13.98 -2.69
C ASN A 312 -7.19 -12.79 -3.38
N ASP A 313 -6.59 -11.61 -3.25
CA ASP A 313 -7.16 -10.37 -3.78
C ASP A 313 -7.29 -10.41 -5.31
N ILE A 314 -8.45 -9.97 -5.83
CA ILE A 314 -8.74 -9.92 -7.27
C ILE A 314 -8.51 -8.54 -7.90
N GLY A 315 -8.40 -7.48 -7.09
CA GLY A 315 -8.12 -6.12 -7.52
C GLY A 315 -6.68 -5.69 -7.28
N GLY A 316 -6.13 -4.86 -8.17
CA GLY A 316 -4.75 -4.37 -8.07
C GLY A 316 -3.74 -5.20 -8.87
N VAL A 317 -2.45 -4.91 -8.67
CA VAL A 317 -1.32 -5.63 -9.27
C VAL A 317 -1.13 -6.96 -8.52
N ARG A 318 -1.50 -8.06 -9.17
CA ARG A 318 -1.32 -9.42 -8.62
C ARG A 318 0.08 -9.94 -8.97
N PRO A 319 1.00 -10.10 -8.00
CA PRO A 319 2.33 -10.63 -8.27
C PRO A 319 2.26 -12.11 -8.71
N VAL A 320 3.38 -12.66 -9.21
CA VAL A 320 3.44 -14.06 -9.69
C VAL A 320 2.93 -15.04 -8.62
N ASN A 321 3.31 -14.85 -7.35
CA ASN A 321 2.86 -15.69 -6.23
C ASN A 321 1.34 -15.69 -6.01
N VAL A 322 0.63 -14.67 -6.50
CA VAL A 322 -0.83 -14.53 -6.37
C VAL A 322 -1.54 -14.98 -7.64
N GLN A 323 -0.89 -14.87 -8.80
CA GLN A 323 -1.38 -15.44 -10.06
C GLN A 323 -1.18 -16.96 -10.15
N VAL A 324 -0.16 -17.48 -9.46
CA VAL A 324 0.17 -18.92 -9.35
C VAL A 324 0.27 -19.27 -7.87
N PRO A 325 -0.86 -19.23 -7.13
CA PRO A 325 -0.84 -19.36 -5.68
C PRO A 325 -0.53 -20.77 -5.23
N ILE A 326 0.21 -20.86 -4.12
CA ILE A 326 0.40 -22.09 -3.34
C ILE A 326 -0.32 -22.03 -1.98
N GLY A 327 -1.10 -20.96 -1.77
CA GLY A 327 -1.84 -20.70 -0.54
C GLY A 327 -2.71 -19.47 -0.65
N THR A 328 -3.38 -19.16 0.46
CA THR A 328 -4.08 -17.90 0.69
C THR A 328 -3.09 -16.88 1.24
N TYR A 329 -3.02 -15.70 0.62
CA TYR A 329 -2.20 -14.57 0.98
C TYR A 329 -3.08 -13.36 1.25
N THR A 330 -3.08 -12.88 2.49
CA THR A 330 -3.90 -11.72 2.89
C THR A 330 -3.04 -10.54 3.30
N GLY A 331 -3.60 -9.33 3.19
CA GLY A 331 -3.04 -8.11 3.78
C GLY A 331 -3.38 -7.91 5.26
N TRP A 332 -4.07 -8.86 5.90
CA TRP A 332 -4.53 -8.77 7.28
C TRP A 332 -4.27 -10.08 8.05
N ASN A 333 -4.11 -9.98 9.36
CA ASN A 333 -4.00 -11.11 10.27
C ASN A 333 -4.67 -10.72 11.58
N LEU A 334 -4.95 -11.67 12.46
CA LEU A 334 -5.46 -11.37 13.80
C LEU A 334 -4.36 -11.59 14.81
N HIS A 335 -4.34 -10.78 15.87
CA HIS A 335 -3.58 -11.13 17.05
C HIS A 335 -4.04 -12.48 17.57
N ARG A 336 -3.15 -13.16 18.30
CA ARG A 336 -3.53 -14.33 19.07
C ARG A 336 -4.61 -13.97 20.08
N ASP A 337 -5.55 -14.89 20.27
CA ASP A 337 -6.70 -14.69 21.15
C ASP A 337 -6.29 -14.41 22.61
N ASP A 338 -5.16 -14.96 23.06
CA ASP A 338 -4.63 -14.77 24.42
C ASP A 338 -3.92 -13.41 24.63
N LEU A 339 -3.75 -12.61 23.58
CA LEU A 339 -3.22 -11.25 23.65
C LEU A 339 -4.33 -10.22 23.39
N PHE A 340 -4.88 -10.22 22.18
CA PHE A 340 -5.90 -9.27 21.75
C PHE A 340 -6.86 -9.96 20.77
N ALA A 341 -7.79 -10.76 21.30
CA ALA A 341 -8.81 -11.42 20.49
C ALA A 341 -9.55 -10.42 19.59
N ASP A 342 -9.81 -10.81 18.34
CA ASP A 342 -10.57 -10.05 17.35
C ASP A 342 -9.93 -8.72 16.94
N VAL A 343 -8.62 -8.57 17.17
CA VAL A 343 -7.88 -7.36 16.82
C VAL A 343 -6.91 -7.63 15.66
N PRO A 344 -6.94 -6.84 14.56
CA PRO A 344 -5.97 -6.94 13.48
C PRO A 344 -4.52 -6.89 13.96
N CYS A 345 -3.66 -7.75 13.42
CA CYS A 345 -2.28 -7.99 13.87
C CYS A 345 -1.29 -6.96 13.34
N THR A 346 -1.57 -5.68 13.54
CA THR A 346 -0.70 -4.57 13.14
C THR A 346 -0.32 -4.67 11.65
N LEU A 347 0.96 -4.55 11.32
CA LEU A 347 1.48 -4.52 9.96
C LEU A 347 1.71 -5.94 9.37
N THR A 348 1.00 -6.95 9.87
CA THR A 348 1.17 -8.36 9.48
C THR A 348 -0.06 -8.91 8.79
N GLY A 349 0.14 -9.45 7.58
CA GLY A 349 -0.84 -10.25 6.84
C GLY A 349 -0.73 -11.74 7.18
N SER A 350 -1.53 -12.57 6.52
CA SER A 350 -1.55 -14.02 6.75
C SER A 350 -1.09 -14.79 5.52
N PHE A 351 -0.41 -15.90 5.76
CA PHE A 351 -0.19 -16.97 4.78
C PHE A 351 -0.69 -18.30 5.32
N VAL A 352 -1.56 -18.96 4.55
CA VAL A 352 -2.03 -20.33 4.82
C VAL A 352 -1.88 -21.15 3.54
N PRO A 353 -1.00 -22.19 3.51
CA PRO A 353 -0.78 -22.97 2.30
C PRO A 353 -2.04 -23.74 1.86
N PHE A 354 -2.06 -24.18 0.61
CA PHE A 354 -3.00 -25.20 0.15
C PHE A 354 -2.52 -26.59 0.57
N ALA A 355 -3.45 -27.55 0.64
CA ALA A 355 -3.10 -28.95 0.80
C ALA A 355 -2.18 -29.41 -0.34
N ALA A 356 -1.23 -30.29 -0.06
CA ALA A 356 -0.38 -30.87 -1.08
C ALA A 356 -1.17 -31.80 -2.01
N THR A 357 -2.10 -32.57 -1.45
CA THR A 357 -2.87 -33.60 -2.17
C THR A 357 -4.39 -33.41 -2.02
N LYS A 358 -5.16 -34.00 -2.94
CA LYS A 358 -6.62 -34.03 -2.84
C LYS A 358 -7.10 -34.75 -1.58
N ALA A 359 -6.41 -35.83 -1.18
CA ALA A 359 -6.76 -36.59 0.01
C ALA A 359 -6.60 -35.76 1.28
N GLU A 360 -5.48 -35.04 1.40
CA GLU A 360 -5.24 -34.12 2.53
C GLU A 360 -6.28 -32.99 2.57
N ARG A 361 -6.61 -32.40 1.42
CA ARG A 361 -7.67 -31.38 1.29
C ARG A 361 -9.02 -31.90 1.79
N MET A 362 -9.44 -33.07 1.31
CA MET A 362 -10.74 -33.68 1.66
C MET A 362 -10.80 -34.04 3.15
N ALA A 363 -9.69 -34.53 3.73
CA ALA A 363 -9.62 -34.85 5.16
C ALA A 363 -9.76 -33.60 6.04
N ALA A 364 -9.22 -32.46 5.60
CA ALA A 364 -9.34 -31.18 6.31
C ALA A 364 -10.67 -30.45 6.04
N GLY A 365 -11.47 -30.89 5.06
CA GLY A 365 -12.68 -30.18 4.62
C GLY A 365 -12.38 -28.84 3.94
N ASP A 366 -11.19 -28.68 3.37
CA ASP A 366 -10.75 -27.41 2.77
C ASP A 366 -11.37 -27.22 1.36
N PRO A 367 -12.11 -26.13 1.12
CA PRO A 367 -12.74 -25.89 -0.17
C PRO A 367 -11.73 -25.48 -1.25
N ARG A 368 -10.54 -25.00 -0.87
CA ARG A 368 -9.51 -24.53 -1.81
C ARG A 368 -8.82 -25.72 -2.46
N LEU A 369 -8.68 -25.72 -3.80
CA LEU A 369 -8.03 -26.83 -4.51
C LEU A 369 -6.61 -27.09 -3.99
N SER A 370 -6.23 -28.37 -3.89
CA SER A 370 -4.88 -28.79 -3.51
C SER A 370 -3.86 -28.45 -4.61
N LEU A 371 -2.57 -28.50 -4.26
CA LEU A 371 -1.49 -28.32 -5.23
C LEU A 371 -1.51 -29.39 -6.32
N GLU A 372 -1.79 -30.64 -5.98
CA GLU A 372 -1.98 -31.76 -6.92
C GLU A 372 -3.11 -31.48 -7.92
N GLU A 373 -4.24 -30.95 -7.45
CA GLU A 373 -5.39 -30.64 -8.31
C GLU A 373 -5.13 -29.42 -9.21
N ARG A 374 -4.29 -28.46 -8.78
CA ARG A 374 -3.95 -27.24 -9.53
C ARG A 374 -2.85 -27.46 -10.55
N PHE A 375 -1.80 -28.18 -10.14
CA PHE A 375 -0.57 -28.34 -10.89
C PHE A 375 -0.25 -29.84 -10.99
N PRO A 376 -0.80 -30.53 -12.00
CA PRO A 376 -0.66 -31.99 -12.12
C PRO A 376 0.80 -32.47 -12.23
N ASN A 377 1.70 -31.60 -12.66
CA ASN A 377 3.12 -31.89 -12.75
C ASN A 377 3.95 -30.60 -12.73
N LYS A 378 5.28 -30.78 -12.58
CA LYS A 378 6.26 -29.68 -12.58
C LYS A 378 6.18 -28.79 -13.82
N ALA A 379 5.97 -29.37 -15.01
CA ALA A 379 5.90 -28.61 -16.25
C ALA A 379 4.66 -27.69 -16.28
N ALA A 380 3.51 -28.17 -15.80
CA ALA A 380 2.30 -27.35 -15.68
C ALA A 380 2.51 -26.15 -14.75
N TYR A 381 3.16 -26.35 -13.61
CA TYR A 381 3.51 -25.25 -12.68
C TYR A 381 4.47 -24.24 -13.30
N VAL A 382 5.56 -24.70 -13.92
CA VAL A 382 6.53 -23.82 -14.60
C VAL A 382 5.86 -23.03 -15.72
N ASN A 383 4.98 -23.65 -16.50
CA ASN A 383 4.22 -22.95 -17.54
C ASN A 383 3.30 -21.88 -16.95
N ALA A 384 2.59 -22.17 -15.85
CA ALA A 384 1.77 -21.17 -15.18
C ALA A 384 2.61 -19.97 -14.67
N VAL A 385 3.81 -20.24 -14.11
CA VAL A 385 4.76 -19.19 -13.70
C VAL A 385 5.25 -18.37 -14.89
N ARG A 386 5.54 -19.00 -16.03
CA ARG A 386 5.93 -18.33 -17.26
C ARG A 386 4.82 -17.41 -17.77
N GLU A 387 3.59 -17.91 -17.86
CA GLU A 387 2.45 -17.09 -18.29
C GLU A 387 2.17 -15.90 -17.35
N ALA A 388 2.23 -16.12 -16.04
CA ALA A 388 2.07 -15.04 -15.06
C ALA A 388 3.18 -13.98 -15.19
N THR A 389 4.40 -14.44 -15.42
CA THR A 389 5.57 -13.58 -15.67
C THR A 389 5.39 -12.76 -16.95
N ASP A 390 5.02 -13.40 -18.06
CA ASP A 390 4.81 -12.74 -19.35
C ASP A 390 3.68 -11.70 -19.30
N ARG A 391 2.59 -12.00 -18.59
CA ARG A 391 1.51 -11.03 -18.33
C ARG A 391 2.04 -9.80 -17.59
N LEU A 392 2.83 -9.98 -16.53
CA LEU A 392 3.36 -8.86 -15.75
C LEU A 392 4.44 -8.07 -16.50
N ILE A 393 5.29 -8.72 -17.29
CA ILE A 393 6.26 -8.03 -18.16
C ILE A 393 5.53 -7.19 -19.20
N THR A 394 4.50 -7.74 -19.83
CA THR A 394 3.67 -7.03 -20.82
C THR A 394 2.96 -5.83 -20.19
N ALA A 395 2.45 -5.98 -18.96
CA ALA A 395 1.87 -4.89 -18.18
C ALA A 395 2.93 -3.89 -17.63
N ARG A 396 4.23 -4.18 -17.83
CA ARG A 396 5.38 -3.47 -17.26
C ARG A 396 5.39 -3.43 -15.72
N MET A 397 4.77 -4.43 -15.08
CA MET A 397 4.71 -4.61 -13.62
C MET A 397 5.77 -5.60 -13.09
N LEU A 398 6.60 -6.13 -13.98
CA LEU A 398 7.74 -7.00 -13.69
C LEU A 398 8.83 -6.72 -14.74
N LEU A 399 10.09 -6.66 -14.32
CA LEU A 399 11.21 -6.51 -15.26
C LEU A 399 11.53 -7.86 -15.92
N PRO A 400 11.94 -7.89 -17.20
CA PRO A 400 12.27 -9.15 -17.89
C PRO A 400 13.30 -10.02 -17.15
N GLU A 401 14.33 -9.41 -16.57
CA GLU A 401 15.36 -10.12 -15.81
C GLU A 401 14.83 -10.75 -14.52
N ASP A 402 13.88 -10.09 -13.87
CA ASP A 402 13.23 -10.60 -12.65
C ASP A 402 12.30 -11.75 -13.00
N GLY A 403 11.59 -11.64 -14.14
CA GLY A 403 10.78 -12.73 -14.69
C GLY A 403 11.60 -13.97 -15.03
N PHE A 404 12.72 -13.80 -15.73
CA PHE A 404 13.64 -14.91 -16.03
C PHE A 404 14.10 -15.63 -14.75
N ARG A 405 14.41 -14.87 -13.71
CA ARG A 405 14.84 -15.41 -12.43
C ARG A 405 13.73 -16.22 -11.74
N LEU A 406 12.50 -15.69 -11.70
CA LEU A 406 11.34 -16.40 -11.10
C LEU A 406 11.02 -17.70 -11.86
N ILE A 407 11.11 -17.70 -13.18
CA ILE A 407 10.95 -18.91 -14.00
C ILE A 407 12.06 -19.92 -13.68
N THR A 408 13.31 -19.47 -13.61
CA THR A 408 14.47 -20.35 -13.29
C THR A 408 14.32 -20.97 -11.89
N GLU A 409 13.88 -20.19 -10.91
CA GLU A 409 13.59 -20.68 -9.56
C GLU A 409 12.46 -21.74 -9.56
N ALA A 410 11.43 -21.58 -10.40
CA ALA A 410 10.36 -22.58 -10.56
C ALA A 410 10.86 -23.84 -11.30
N GLU A 411 11.69 -23.69 -12.32
CA GLU A 411 12.33 -24.79 -13.05
C GLU A 411 13.27 -25.60 -12.15
N ALA A 412 13.97 -24.96 -11.22
CA ALA A 412 14.82 -25.65 -10.25
C ALA A 412 13.99 -26.32 -9.14
N GLY A 413 13.12 -25.56 -8.47
CA GLY A 413 12.42 -26.00 -7.25
C GLY A 413 11.15 -26.83 -7.48
N GLY A 414 10.49 -26.70 -8.63
CA GLY A 414 9.18 -27.31 -8.87
C GLY A 414 8.05 -26.73 -8.01
N ILE A 415 6.96 -27.50 -7.87
CA ILE A 415 5.80 -27.11 -7.06
C ILE A 415 6.21 -27.13 -5.59
N ARG A 416 6.19 -25.97 -4.93
CA ARG A 416 6.51 -25.86 -3.50
C ARG A 416 5.23 -25.94 -2.67
N SER A 417 5.28 -26.66 -1.55
CA SER A 417 4.22 -26.68 -0.54
C SER A 417 4.33 -25.55 0.50
N ALA A 418 5.40 -24.77 0.42
CA ALA A 418 5.65 -23.60 1.26
C ALA A 418 6.51 -22.56 0.49
N PRO A 419 6.48 -21.28 0.91
CA PRO A 419 7.19 -20.17 0.26
C PRO A 419 8.71 -20.34 0.17
#